data_AF-A0AAN5LB59-F1
#
_entry.id   AF-A0AAN5LB59-F1
#
_cell.length_a   1.000
_cell.length_b   1.000
_cell.length_c   1.000
_cell.angle_alpha   90.00
_cell.angle_beta   90.00
_cell.angle_gamma   90.00
#
_symmetry.space_group_name_H-M   'P 1'
#
loop_
_entity.id
_entity.type
_entity.pdbx_description
1 polymer ?
#
loop_
_entity_poly.entity_id
_entity_poly.type
_entity_poly.pdbx_seq_one_letter_code
_entity_poly.pdbx_strand_id
1 'polypeptide(L)'
;MMSTVINLHGTLKRGGAPLPFCTVTLTGIDNASIVTTTTTGAGIYSLDVPPGDWRVTIQPQHDVPQDIGLLALTETTPPQALDTLLLHLTPETVSTGVLAFFLGLKDDAQRLAQSATDVAGSAAAALASQKAAKTSEDNAAESQTTAGEKADAATRDALRAETARTAAEKAAASVDVHEAPGDGVCYVRRNAAWVRQGAFDVGIADSAGDISPTAHQLFTLDGTKNNTVTFTGLPEGRAMVIALVFKGKGGTVTWPDNLSWSQNDVPKLAETRTVVSILWDGETLTGTTALTV
;
A
#
# COMPACT_ATOMS: atom_id res chain seq x y z
N MET A 1 -112.84 -1.58 -20.73
CA MET A 1 -111.89 -1.04 -19.74
C MET A 1 -110.91 -0.17 -20.51
N MET A 2 -110.78 1.11 -20.18
CA MET A 2 -109.83 2.00 -20.85
C MET A 2 -108.42 1.48 -20.55
N SER A 3 -107.66 1.08 -21.58
CA SER A 3 -106.23 0.82 -21.40
C SER A 3 -105.57 2.16 -21.12
N THR A 4 -104.99 2.33 -19.94
CA THR A 4 -104.22 3.53 -19.61
C THR A 4 -102.95 3.53 -20.46
N VAL A 5 -102.73 4.61 -21.20
CA VAL A 5 -101.58 4.79 -22.10
C VAL A 5 -100.87 6.07 -21.70
N ILE A 6 -99.55 6.00 -21.62
CA ILE A 6 -98.65 7.12 -21.35
C ILE A 6 -98.12 7.61 -22.69
N ASN A 7 -98.38 8.87 -23.00
CA ASN A 7 -97.85 9.50 -24.21
C ASN A 7 -96.45 10.06 -23.93
N LEU A 8 -95.43 9.40 -24.46
CA LEU A 8 -94.04 9.88 -24.45
C LEU A 8 -93.81 10.73 -25.69
N HIS A 9 -93.44 11.98 -25.50
CA HIS A 9 -93.11 12.89 -26.59
C HIS A 9 -91.99 13.84 -26.19
N GLY A 10 -91.16 14.24 -27.14
CA GLY A 10 -89.95 14.98 -26.85
C GLY A 10 -89.08 15.22 -28.05
N THR A 11 -87.85 15.68 -27.80
CA THR A 11 -86.84 15.86 -28.86
C THR A 11 -85.60 15.06 -28.49
N LEU A 12 -85.43 13.92 -29.15
CA LEU A 12 -84.34 13.01 -28.92
C LEU A 12 -83.02 13.66 -29.33
N LYS A 13 -82.10 13.84 -28.37
CA LYS A 13 -80.79 14.47 -28.57
C LYS A 13 -79.65 13.57 -28.10
N ARG A 14 -78.53 13.62 -28.82
CA ARG A 14 -77.26 12.99 -28.43
C ARG A 14 -76.16 14.04 -28.45
N GLY A 15 -75.46 14.21 -27.32
CA GLY A 15 -74.41 15.24 -27.20
C GLY A 15 -74.90 16.67 -27.47
N GLY A 16 -76.20 16.95 -27.25
CA GLY A 16 -76.84 18.23 -27.54
C GLY A 16 -77.40 18.40 -28.96
N ALA A 17 -77.05 17.53 -29.90
CA ALA A 17 -77.57 17.56 -31.28
C ALA A 17 -78.85 16.70 -31.42
N PRO A 18 -79.88 17.17 -32.15
CA PRO A 18 -81.06 16.35 -32.47
C PRO A 18 -80.70 15.09 -33.26
N LEU A 19 -81.41 13.98 -33.00
CA LEU A 19 -81.25 12.72 -33.73
C LEU A 19 -82.36 12.57 -34.79
N PRO A 20 -82.11 12.97 -36.06
CA PRO A 20 -83.11 12.85 -37.12
C PRO A 20 -83.30 11.40 -37.58
N PHE A 21 -84.53 11.06 -37.98
CA PHE A 21 -84.87 9.77 -38.62
C PHE A 21 -84.39 8.53 -37.83
N CYS A 22 -84.35 8.63 -36.51
CA CYS A 22 -83.90 7.59 -35.61
C CYS A 22 -85.08 6.70 -35.24
N THR A 23 -84.93 5.39 -35.42
CA THR A 23 -85.91 4.41 -34.91
C THR A 23 -85.70 4.24 -33.42
N VAL A 24 -86.76 4.37 -32.63
CA VAL A 24 -86.78 4.11 -31.19
C VAL A 24 -87.67 2.91 -30.96
N THR A 25 -87.11 1.87 -30.36
CA THR A 25 -87.80 0.62 -30.03
C THR A 25 -87.81 0.43 -28.53
N LEU A 26 -89.01 0.32 -27.96
CA LEU A 26 -89.26 -0.07 -26.58
C LEU A 26 -89.73 -1.52 -26.58
N THR A 27 -88.94 -2.40 -25.98
CA THR A 27 -89.26 -3.82 -25.82
C THR A 27 -89.59 -4.07 -24.35
N GLY A 28 -90.80 -4.53 -24.05
CA GLY A 28 -91.19 -4.91 -22.69
C GLY A 28 -90.26 -6.00 -22.15
N ILE A 29 -90.02 -6.01 -20.83
CA ILE A 29 -89.17 -7.04 -20.21
C ILE A 29 -89.71 -8.47 -20.43
N ASP A 30 -91.01 -8.61 -20.67
CA ASP A 30 -91.67 -9.85 -21.06
C ASP A 30 -91.38 -10.30 -22.51
N ASN A 31 -90.65 -9.50 -23.30
CA ASN A 31 -90.37 -9.65 -24.73
C ASN A 31 -91.62 -9.86 -25.62
N ALA A 32 -92.82 -9.65 -25.09
CA ALA A 32 -94.08 -9.86 -25.81
C ALA A 32 -94.64 -8.54 -26.34
N SER A 33 -94.27 -7.42 -25.70
CA SER A 33 -94.75 -6.08 -26.06
C SER A 33 -93.62 -5.29 -26.75
N ILE A 34 -93.87 -4.81 -27.97
CA ILE A 34 -92.93 -3.97 -28.72
C ILE A 34 -93.65 -2.72 -29.18
N VAL A 35 -93.10 -1.55 -28.84
CA VAL A 35 -93.58 -0.25 -29.33
C VAL A 35 -92.44 0.44 -30.04
N THR A 36 -92.67 0.87 -31.28
CA THR A 36 -91.66 1.52 -32.11
C THR A 36 -92.17 2.85 -32.62
N THR A 37 -91.29 3.85 -32.66
CA THR A 37 -91.53 5.12 -33.34
C THR A 37 -90.29 5.54 -34.11
N THR A 38 -90.42 6.52 -35.00
CA THR A 38 -89.30 7.11 -35.72
C THR A 38 -89.31 8.61 -35.50
N THR A 39 -88.17 9.18 -35.14
CA THR A 39 -88.05 10.63 -34.95
C THR A 39 -88.18 11.36 -36.29
N THR A 40 -88.72 12.58 -36.25
CA THR A 40 -88.74 13.48 -37.42
C THR A 40 -87.33 13.96 -37.79
N GLY A 41 -87.19 14.70 -38.90
CA GLY A 41 -85.93 15.35 -39.28
C GLY A 41 -85.42 16.39 -38.26
N ALA A 42 -86.24 16.79 -37.28
CA ALA A 42 -85.85 17.65 -36.16
C ALA A 42 -85.60 16.88 -34.85
N GLY A 43 -85.62 15.54 -34.87
CA GLY A 43 -85.43 14.68 -33.69
C GLY A 43 -86.67 14.53 -32.81
N ILE A 44 -87.83 15.05 -33.23
CA ILE A 44 -89.06 14.99 -32.45
C ILE A 44 -89.64 13.57 -32.51
N TYR A 45 -90.02 13.01 -31.36
CA TYR A 45 -90.78 11.76 -31.26
C TYR A 45 -92.09 11.98 -30.51
N SER A 46 -93.06 11.11 -30.78
CA SER A 46 -94.29 10.96 -30.01
C SER A 46 -94.73 9.50 -30.14
N LEU A 47 -95.01 8.84 -29.03
CA LEU A 47 -95.43 7.45 -29.02
C LEU A 47 -96.23 7.13 -27.76
N ASP A 48 -97.17 6.21 -27.90
CA ASP A 48 -98.15 5.83 -26.89
C ASP A 48 -97.75 4.48 -26.29
N VAL A 49 -97.42 4.45 -24.99
CA VAL A 49 -96.90 3.26 -24.30
C VAL A 49 -97.72 2.90 -23.07
N PRO A 50 -98.10 1.64 -22.88
CA PRO A 50 -98.64 1.17 -21.61
C PRO A 50 -97.64 1.33 -20.45
N PRO A 51 -98.09 1.56 -19.21
CA PRO A 51 -97.25 1.48 -18.02
C PRO A 51 -96.54 0.12 -17.92
N GLY A 52 -95.27 0.10 -17.53
CA GLY A 52 -94.44 -1.10 -17.44
C GLY A 52 -92.95 -0.80 -17.55
N ASP A 53 -92.13 -1.84 -17.48
CA ASP A 53 -90.68 -1.74 -17.65
C ASP A 53 -90.28 -2.10 -19.08
N TRP A 54 -89.52 -1.21 -19.72
CA TRP A 54 -89.17 -1.28 -21.13
C TRP A 54 -87.65 -1.19 -21.33
N ARG A 55 -87.11 -1.99 -22.24
CA ARG A 55 -85.75 -1.85 -22.74
C ARG A 55 -85.76 -0.96 -23.98
N VAL A 56 -84.95 0.09 -23.95
CA VAL A 56 -84.89 1.11 -24.99
C VAL A 56 -83.72 0.82 -25.93
N THR A 57 -84.02 0.57 -27.20
CA THR A 57 -83.02 0.51 -28.27
C THR A 57 -83.25 1.65 -29.24
N ILE A 58 -82.20 2.36 -29.64
CA ILE A 58 -82.28 3.36 -30.69
C ILE A 58 -81.41 2.97 -31.87
N GLN A 59 -81.88 3.26 -33.08
CA GLN A 59 -81.14 3.01 -34.30
C GLN A 59 -81.17 4.29 -35.15
N PRO A 60 -80.08 5.07 -35.16
CA PRO A 60 -79.91 6.17 -36.08
C PRO A 60 -79.95 5.70 -37.54
N GLN A 61 -80.30 6.61 -38.45
CA GLN A 61 -80.41 6.30 -39.88
C GLN A 61 -79.07 5.77 -40.41
N HIS A 62 -79.07 4.52 -40.91
CA HIS A 62 -77.89 3.79 -41.40
C HIS A 62 -76.87 3.29 -40.35
N ASP A 63 -77.18 3.40 -39.06
CA ASP A 63 -76.35 2.84 -37.98
C ASP A 63 -76.89 1.50 -37.47
N VAL A 64 -76.05 0.80 -36.69
CA VAL A 64 -76.46 -0.40 -35.94
C VAL A 64 -77.34 -0.02 -34.74
N PRO A 65 -78.34 -0.85 -34.38
CA PRO A 65 -79.13 -0.64 -33.17
C PRO A 65 -78.25 -0.57 -31.91
N GLN A 66 -78.52 0.41 -31.05
CA GLN A 66 -77.80 0.67 -29.80
C GLN A 66 -78.77 0.55 -28.63
N ASP A 67 -78.43 -0.31 -27.67
CA ASP A 67 -79.16 -0.44 -26.41
C ASP A 67 -78.80 0.74 -25.49
N ILE A 68 -79.82 1.47 -25.04
CA ILE A 68 -79.70 2.70 -24.24
C ILE A 68 -80.02 2.42 -22.77
N GLY A 69 -80.63 1.27 -22.45
CA GLY A 69 -80.92 0.85 -21.08
C GLY A 69 -82.41 0.65 -20.83
N LEU A 70 -82.80 0.67 -19.54
CA LEU A 70 -84.16 0.39 -19.08
C LEU A 70 -84.91 1.68 -18.75
N LEU A 71 -86.20 1.71 -19.10
CA LEU A 71 -87.14 2.78 -18.82
C LEU A 71 -88.35 2.20 -18.09
N ALA A 72 -88.56 2.61 -16.84
CA ALA A 72 -89.76 2.28 -16.08
C ALA A 72 -90.83 3.36 -16.31
N LEU A 73 -92.00 2.95 -16.79
CA LEU A 73 -93.13 3.83 -17.07
C LEU A 73 -94.27 3.61 -16.08
N THR A 74 -94.55 4.62 -15.27
CA THR A 74 -95.70 4.72 -14.37
C THR A 74 -96.63 5.88 -14.80
N GLU A 75 -97.85 5.95 -14.26
CA GLU A 75 -98.82 7.02 -14.60
C GLU A 75 -98.33 8.45 -14.31
N THR A 76 -97.28 8.60 -13.49
CA THR A 76 -96.65 9.89 -13.16
C THR A 76 -95.41 10.19 -14.01
N THR A 77 -95.10 9.35 -15.00
CA THR A 77 -93.89 9.50 -15.80
C THR A 77 -93.94 10.76 -16.66
N PRO A 78 -92.93 11.63 -16.61
CA PRO A 78 -92.85 12.79 -17.48
C PRO A 78 -92.80 12.38 -18.96
N PRO A 79 -93.44 13.10 -19.88
CA PRO A 79 -93.40 12.78 -21.32
C PRO A 79 -91.97 12.75 -21.92
N GLN A 80 -91.05 13.48 -21.29
CA GLN A 80 -89.64 13.63 -21.67
C GLN A 80 -88.71 12.57 -21.04
N ALA A 81 -89.25 11.47 -20.50
CA ALA A 81 -88.43 10.46 -19.83
C ALA A 81 -87.39 9.80 -20.75
N LEU A 82 -87.69 9.66 -22.05
CA LEU A 82 -86.76 9.14 -23.04
C LEU A 82 -85.57 10.09 -23.30
N ASP A 83 -85.80 11.40 -23.32
CA ASP A 83 -84.73 12.41 -23.47
C ASP A 83 -83.72 12.33 -22.32
N THR A 84 -84.24 12.07 -21.12
CA THR A 84 -83.42 11.97 -19.90
C THR A 84 -82.47 10.78 -19.94
N LEU A 85 -82.88 9.65 -20.52
CA LEU A 85 -82.03 8.46 -20.63
C LEU A 85 -80.79 8.70 -21.51
N LEU A 86 -80.93 9.48 -22.59
CA LEU A 86 -79.81 9.80 -23.48
C LEU A 86 -78.88 10.87 -22.93
N LEU A 87 -79.39 11.77 -22.08
CA LEU A 87 -78.61 12.80 -21.41
C LEU A 87 -77.67 12.23 -20.32
N HIS A 88 -78.00 11.06 -19.76
CA HIS A 88 -77.24 10.41 -18.68
C HIS A 88 -76.28 9.31 -19.16
N LEU A 89 -75.94 9.27 -20.45
CA LEU A 89 -74.82 8.47 -20.98
C LEU A 89 -73.48 9.07 -20.49
N THR A 90 -73.20 8.92 -19.20
CA THR A 90 -71.92 9.21 -18.55
C THR A 90 -70.97 8.00 -18.72
N PRO A 91 -69.66 8.10 -18.39
CA PRO A 91 -68.66 7.03 -18.57
C PRO A 91 -68.98 5.66 -17.94
N GLU A 92 -70.11 5.52 -17.25
CA GLU A 92 -70.63 4.26 -16.70
C GLU A 92 -71.11 3.28 -17.77
N THR A 93 -71.23 3.68 -19.05
CA THR A 93 -71.52 2.75 -20.16
C THR A 93 -70.29 2.13 -20.82
N VAL A 94 -69.10 2.34 -20.24
CA VAL A 94 -67.89 1.61 -20.65
C VAL A 94 -68.03 0.16 -20.18
N SER A 95 -68.24 -0.75 -21.13
CA SER A 95 -68.22 -2.20 -20.90
C SER A 95 -67.07 -2.61 -19.99
N THR A 96 -67.33 -3.53 -19.04
CA THR A 96 -66.32 -4.10 -18.12
C THR A 96 -65.04 -4.54 -18.85
N GLY A 97 -65.13 -4.99 -20.11
CA GLY A 97 -63.99 -5.37 -20.92
C GLY A 97 -63.07 -4.20 -21.33
N VAL A 98 -63.64 -3.02 -21.59
CA VAL A 98 -62.85 -1.82 -21.94
C VAL A 98 -62.15 -1.27 -20.70
N LEU A 99 -62.80 -1.27 -19.53
CA LEU A 99 -62.15 -0.90 -18.27
C LEU A 99 -61.04 -1.88 -17.89
N ALA A 100 -61.27 -3.19 -18.05
CA ALA A 100 -60.25 -4.22 -17.84
C ALA A 100 -59.04 -4.04 -18.78
N PHE A 101 -59.27 -3.66 -20.05
CA PHE A 101 -58.20 -3.34 -20.99
C PHE A 101 -57.36 -2.13 -20.54
N PHE A 102 -58.00 -1.02 -20.14
CA PHE A 102 -57.27 0.17 -19.67
C PHE A 102 -56.49 -0.09 -18.38
N LEU A 103 -57.04 -0.86 -17.44
CA LEU A 103 -56.33 -1.26 -16.23
C LEU A 103 -55.13 -2.16 -16.58
N GLY A 104 -55.29 -3.11 -17.49
CA GLY A 104 -54.17 -3.93 -17.98
C GLY A 104 -53.08 -3.08 -18.64
N LEU A 105 -53.46 -2.08 -19.45
CA LEU A 105 -52.51 -1.16 -20.08
C LEU A 105 -51.75 -0.30 -19.06
N LYS A 106 -52.40 0.09 -17.96
CA LYS A 106 -51.75 0.79 -16.85
C LYS A 106 -50.72 -0.09 -16.14
N ASP A 107 -51.09 -1.33 -15.82
CA ASP A 107 -50.19 -2.27 -15.15
C ASP A 107 -48.98 -2.60 -16.04
N ASP A 108 -49.19 -2.76 -17.34
CA ASP A 108 -48.13 -2.93 -18.33
C ASP A 108 -47.21 -1.72 -18.42
N ALA A 109 -47.77 -0.50 -18.44
CA ALA A 109 -46.99 0.73 -18.44
C ALA A 109 -46.14 0.86 -17.17
N GLN A 110 -46.69 0.52 -16.00
CA GLN A 110 -45.95 0.52 -14.73
C GLN A 110 -44.82 -0.52 -14.73
N ARG A 111 -45.09 -1.72 -15.23
CA ARG A 111 -44.09 -2.78 -15.37
C ARG A 111 -42.96 -2.40 -16.33
N LEU A 112 -43.29 -1.78 -17.47
CA LEU A 112 -42.28 -1.26 -18.40
C LEU A 112 -41.43 -0.14 -17.76
N ALA A 113 -42.06 0.78 -17.02
CA ALA A 113 -41.35 1.85 -16.33
C ALA A 113 -40.37 1.30 -15.27
N GLN A 114 -40.80 0.28 -14.51
CA GLN A 114 -39.92 -0.40 -13.55
C GLN A 114 -38.77 -1.11 -14.27
N SER A 115 -39.07 -1.88 -15.33
CA SER A 115 -38.06 -2.57 -16.11
C SER A 115 -37.02 -1.61 -16.72
N ALA A 116 -37.46 -0.44 -17.23
CA ALA A 116 -36.55 0.59 -17.73
C ALA A 116 -35.65 1.14 -16.62
N THR A 117 -36.17 1.30 -15.41
CA THR A 117 -35.40 1.73 -14.23
C THR A 117 -34.34 0.69 -13.85
N ASP A 118 -34.70 -0.59 -13.84
CA ASP A 118 -33.79 -1.69 -13.52
C ASP A 118 -32.67 -1.84 -14.57
N VAL A 119 -33.02 -1.66 -15.85
CA VAL A 119 -32.05 -1.63 -16.96
C VAL A 119 -31.10 -0.44 -16.83
N ALA A 120 -31.60 0.75 -16.50
CA ALA A 120 -30.76 1.92 -16.27
C ALA A 120 -29.80 1.72 -15.08
N GLY A 121 -30.29 1.12 -13.99
CA GLY A 121 -29.46 0.74 -12.84
C GLY A 121 -28.38 -0.27 -13.20
N SER A 122 -28.73 -1.29 -13.99
CA SER A 122 -27.80 -2.30 -14.47
C SER A 122 -26.73 -1.71 -15.41
N ALA A 123 -27.12 -0.79 -16.30
CA ALA A 123 -26.18 -0.09 -17.17
C ALA A 123 -25.20 0.79 -16.38
N ALA A 124 -25.67 1.47 -15.33
CA ALA A 124 -24.82 2.25 -14.44
C ALA A 124 -23.82 1.36 -13.68
N ALA A 125 -24.27 0.21 -13.17
CA ALA A 125 -23.40 -0.77 -12.50
C ALA A 125 -22.36 -1.37 -13.45
N ALA A 126 -22.74 -1.64 -14.71
CA ALA A 126 -21.82 -2.11 -15.74
C ALA A 126 -20.74 -1.05 -16.07
N LEU A 127 -21.14 0.22 -16.22
CA LEU A 127 -20.20 1.33 -16.44
C LEU A 127 -19.24 1.50 -15.25
N ALA A 128 -19.75 1.42 -14.02
CA ALA A 128 -18.92 1.47 -12.82
C ALA A 128 -17.92 0.30 -12.78
N SER A 129 -18.36 -0.91 -13.14
CA SER A 129 -17.50 -2.10 -13.23
C SER A 129 -16.42 -1.95 -14.31
N GLN A 130 -16.76 -1.40 -15.47
CA GLN A 130 -15.79 -1.11 -16.53
C GLN A 130 -14.73 -0.10 -16.06
N LYS A 131 -15.15 0.96 -15.38
CA LYS A 131 -14.21 1.96 -14.83
C LYS A 131 -13.29 1.35 -13.77
N ALA A 132 -13.82 0.51 -12.88
CA ALA A 132 -13.02 -0.19 -11.89
C ALA A 132 -12.02 -1.18 -12.53
N ALA A 133 -12.44 -1.91 -13.56
CA ALA A 133 -11.56 -2.77 -14.33
C ALA A 133 -10.42 -1.97 -15.00
N LYS A 134 -10.73 -0.80 -15.56
CA LYS A 134 -9.71 0.07 -16.15
C LYS A 134 -8.70 0.57 -15.11
N THR A 135 -9.16 1.00 -13.94
CA THR A 135 -8.27 1.36 -12.82
C THR A 135 -7.40 0.18 -12.40
N SER A 136 -7.95 -1.03 -12.36
CA SER A 136 -7.16 -2.23 -12.01
C SER A 136 -6.10 -2.55 -13.06
N GLU A 137 -6.39 -2.35 -14.34
CA GLU A 137 -5.43 -2.50 -15.43
C GLU A 137 -4.27 -1.50 -15.29
N ASP A 138 -4.59 -0.22 -15.04
CA ASP A 138 -3.59 0.84 -14.88
C ASP A 138 -2.68 0.57 -13.66
N ASN A 139 -3.24 0.13 -12.54
CA ASN A 139 -2.48 -0.25 -11.34
C ASN A 139 -1.56 -1.46 -11.58
N ALA A 140 -2.00 -2.43 -12.41
CA ALA A 140 -1.19 -3.58 -12.77
C ALA A 140 0.00 -3.16 -13.66
N ALA A 141 -0.23 -2.25 -14.60
CA ALA A 141 0.84 -1.68 -15.44
C ALA A 141 1.88 -0.91 -14.61
N GLU A 142 1.45 -0.08 -13.65
CA GLU A 142 2.35 0.64 -12.74
C GLU A 142 3.15 -0.33 -11.85
N SER A 143 2.51 -1.37 -11.35
CA SER A 143 3.18 -2.42 -10.57
C SER A 143 4.24 -3.15 -11.40
N GLN A 144 3.97 -3.42 -12.67
CA GLN A 144 4.93 -4.04 -13.59
C GLN A 144 6.15 -3.13 -13.83
N THR A 145 5.93 -1.85 -14.06
CA THR A 145 7.03 -0.86 -14.21
C THR A 145 7.90 -0.81 -12.95
N THR A 146 7.27 -0.71 -11.77
CA THR A 146 7.98 -0.68 -10.49
C THR A 146 8.79 -1.95 -10.24
N ALA A 147 8.25 -3.12 -10.62
CA ALA A 147 8.97 -4.39 -10.51
C ALA A 147 10.20 -4.42 -11.44
N GLY A 148 10.08 -3.88 -12.65
CA GLY A 148 11.19 -3.72 -13.60
C GLY A 148 12.31 -2.84 -13.05
N GLU A 149 11.96 -1.65 -12.54
CA GLU A 149 12.94 -0.73 -11.94
C GLU A 149 13.69 -1.34 -10.75
N LYS A 150 13.00 -2.12 -9.92
CA LYS A 150 13.61 -2.86 -8.79
C LYS A 150 14.54 -3.97 -9.28
N ALA A 151 14.17 -4.69 -10.33
CA ALA A 151 15.04 -5.71 -10.93
C ALA A 151 16.33 -5.09 -11.50
N ASP A 152 16.21 -3.93 -12.15
CA ASP A 152 17.36 -3.18 -12.65
C ASP A 152 18.25 -2.67 -11.52
N ALA A 153 17.64 -2.17 -10.42
CA ALA A 153 18.38 -1.75 -9.23
C ALA A 153 19.15 -2.91 -8.59
N ALA A 154 18.50 -4.07 -8.42
CA ALA A 154 19.14 -5.27 -7.89
C ALA A 154 20.32 -5.73 -8.78
N THR A 155 20.17 -5.61 -10.10
CA THR A 155 21.24 -5.94 -11.07
C THR A 155 22.45 -5.00 -10.90
N ARG A 156 22.21 -3.69 -10.73
CA ARG A 156 23.28 -2.71 -10.47
C ARG A 156 23.99 -2.97 -9.14
N ASP A 157 23.23 -3.30 -8.09
CA ASP A 157 23.80 -3.58 -6.78
C ASP A 157 24.66 -4.86 -6.81
N ALA A 158 24.21 -5.89 -7.52
CA ALA A 158 25.02 -7.11 -7.73
C ALA A 158 26.35 -6.79 -8.45
N LEU A 159 26.32 -5.97 -9.50
CA LEU A 159 27.53 -5.55 -10.20
C LEU A 159 28.47 -4.73 -9.31
N ARG A 160 27.92 -3.82 -8.49
CA ARG A 160 28.68 -3.03 -7.53
C ARG A 160 29.34 -3.92 -6.48
N ALA A 161 28.61 -4.91 -5.96
CA ALA A 161 29.15 -5.87 -5.01
C ALA A 161 30.32 -6.67 -5.61
N GLU A 162 30.17 -7.12 -6.85
CA GLU A 162 31.23 -7.87 -7.55
C GLU A 162 32.46 -7.00 -7.85
N THR A 163 32.24 -5.74 -8.22
CA THR A 163 33.31 -4.76 -8.40
C THR A 163 34.04 -4.50 -7.08
N ALA A 164 33.30 -4.35 -5.98
CA ALA A 164 33.88 -4.16 -4.65
C ALA A 164 34.67 -5.38 -4.18
N ARG A 165 34.16 -6.60 -4.43
CA ARG A 165 34.87 -7.86 -4.16
C ARG A 165 36.20 -7.91 -4.90
N THR A 166 36.19 -7.67 -6.21
CA THR A 166 37.40 -7.68 -7.03
C THR A 166 38.41 -6.61 -6.58
N ALA A 167 37.93 -5.42 -6.21
CA ALA A 167 38.77 -4.34 -5.69
C ALA A 167 39.41 -4.72 -4.34
N ALA A 168 38.65 -5.37 -3.44
CA ALA A 168 39.14 -5.85 -2.16
C ALA A 168 40.20 -6.95 -2.33
N GLU A 169 39.98 -7.90 -3.25
CA GLU A 169 40.96 -8.96 -3.57
C GLU A 169 42.26 -8.37 -4.13
N LYS A 170 42.15 -7.41 -5.05
CA LYS A 170 43.32 -6.70 -5.58
C LYS A 170 44.05 -5.91 -4.49
N ALA A 171 43.33 -5.25 -3.60
CA ALA A 171 43.92 -4.52 -2.49
C ALA A 171 44.65 -5.47 -1.53
N ALA A 172 44.05 -6.61 -1.17
CA ALA A 172 44.67 -7.62 -0.34
C ALA A 172 45.94 -8.20 -0.98
N ALA A 173 45.93 -8.46 -2.30
CA ALA A 173 47.11 -8.92 -3.03
C ALA A 173 48.21 -7.85 -3.17
N SER A 174 47.88 -6.56 -3.05
CA SER A 174 48.84 -5.46 -3.20
C SER A 174 49.63 -5.14 -1.93
N VAL A 175 49.22 -5.68 -0.78
CA VAL A 175 49.95 -5.51 0.48
C VAL A 175 50.83 -6.73 0.71
N ASP A 176 52.07 -6.68 0.20
CA ASP A 176 53.13 -7.61 0.60
C ASP A 176 53.56 -7.30 2.05
N VAL A 177 52.79 -7.76 3.02
CA VAL A 177 53.28 -7.90 4.40
C VAL A 177 54.16 -9.15 4.43
N HIS A 178 55.41 -9.01 4.01
CA HIS A 178 56.38 -10.09 4.23
C HIS A 178 56.55 -10.26 5.73
N GLU A 179 56.40 -11.47 6.25
CA GLU A 179 56.72 -11.76 7.65
C GLU A 179 58.18 -11.45 7.98
N ALA A 180 58.47 -11.08 9.22
CA ALA A 180 59.84 -10.91 9.69
C ALA A 180 60.59 -12.26 9.66
N PRO A 181 61.92 -12.26 9.52
CA PRO A 181 62.72 -13.48 9.65
C PRO A 181 62.39 -14.24 10.95
N GLY A 182 62.15 -15.55 10.87
CA GLY A 182 61.81 -16.42 12.00
C GLY A 182 62.99 -16.80 12.89
N ASP A 183 63.95 -15.90 13.09
CA ASP A 183 65.19 -16.13 13.84
C ASP A 183 65.09 -15.71 15.32
N GLY A 184 63.90 -15.32 15.79
CA GLY A 184 63.65 -14.92 17.18
C GLY A 184 64.13 -13.49 17.51
N VAL A 185 64.58 -12.72 16.51
CA VAL A 185 64.97 -11.32 16.66
C VAL A 185 63.79 -10.40 16.32
N CYS A 186 63.64 -9.28 17.03
CA CYS A 186 62.65 -8.26 16.68
C CYS A 186 63.10 -7.50 15.42
N TYR A 187 62.18 -7.26 14.47
CA TYR A 187 62.45 -6.44 13.28
C TYR A 187 61.44 -5.31 13.18
N VAL A 188 61.89 -4.17 12.64
CA VAL A 188 61.01 -3.06 12.24
C VAL A 188 61.07 -2.87 10.74
N ARG A 189 59.98 -2.39 10.15
CA ARG A 189 59.92 -2.08 8.72
C ARG A 189 60.46 -0.67 8.50
N ARG A 190 61.47 -0.53 7.64
CA ARG A 190 62.03 0.76 7.21
C ARG A 190 62.28 0.73 5.71
N ASN A 191 61.73 1.68 4.97
CA ASN A 191 61.88 1.78 3.51
C ASN A 191 61.64 0.44 2.78
N ALA A 192 60.56 -0.27 3.14
CA ALA A 192 60.21 -1.59 2.60
C ALA A 192 61.26 -2.71 2.81
N ALA A 193 62.18 -2.54 3.77
CA ALA A 193 63.09 -3.59 4.21
C ALA A 193 62.85 -3.95 5.68
N TRP A 194 63.15 -5.20 6.03
CA TRP A 194 63.20 -5.65 7.42
C TRP A 194 64.55 -5.27 8.01
N VAL A 195 64.53 -4.46 9.07
CA VAL A 195 65.74 -4.02 9.77
C VAL A 195 65.69 -4.61 11.17
N ARG A 196 66.77 -5.32 11.55
CA ARG A 196 66.94 -5.86 12.89
C ARG A 196 66.81 -4.73 13.90
N GLN A 197 65.87 -4.89 14.82
CA GLN A 197 65.77 -4.05 15.99
C GLN A 197 66.76 -4.61 17.02
N GLY A 198 67.97 -4.06 17.02
CA GLY A 198 68.94 -4.29 18.08
C GLY A 198 68.33 -3.91 19.43
N ALA A 199 68.71 -4.63 20.48
CA ALA A 199 68.36 -4.24 21.83
C ALA A 199 69.06 -2.90 22.16
N PHE A 200 68.34 -1.79 22.03
CA PHE A 200 68.66 -0.45 22.56
C PHE A 200 70.14 -0.05 22.50
N ASP A 201 70.72 -0.22 21.32
CA ASP A 201 72.01 0.26 20.90
C ASP A 201 71.88 1.70 20.39
N VAL A 202 72.38 2.66 21.17
CA VAL A 202 72.29 4.10 20.86
C VAL A 202 73.32 4.44 19.79
N GLY A 203 72.88 4.99 18.65
CA GLY A 203 73.79 5.56 17.67
C GLY A 203 74.53 6.75 18.29
N ILE A 204 75.83 6.87 18.03
CA ILE A 204 76.62 8.03 18.48
C ILE A 204 76.21 9.25 17.64
N ALA A 205 75.76 10.32 18.29
CA ALA A 205 75.44 11.60 17.67
C ALA A 205 75.72 12.74 18.65
N ASP A 206 76.29 13.84 18.15
CA ASP A 206 76.45 15.06 18.94
C ASP A 206 75.08 15.72 19.18
N SER A 207 74.77 16.10 20.43
CA SER A 207 73.50 16.74 20.80
C SER A 207 73.72 17.92 21.74
N ALA A 208 72.91 18.96 21.57
CA ALA A 208 72.93 20.18 22.38
C ALA A 208 71.77 20.29 23.39
N GLY A 209 71.00 19.21 23.67
CA GLY A 209 70.08 19.30 24.81
C GLY A 209 68.91 18.32 25.06
N ASP A 210 68.55 17.32 24.25
CA ASP A 210 67.38 16.44 24.57
C ASP A 210 67.61 14.94 24.27
N ILE A 211 67.15 14.03 25.16
CA ILE A 211 67.50 12.57 25.18
C ILE A 211 66.36 11.66 25.73
N SER A 212 66.16 10.43 25.16
CA SER A 212 65.24 9.37 25.69
C SER A 212 65.65 7.91 25.30
N PRO A 213 65.73 6.92 26.24
CA PRO A 213 66.15 5.51 25.94
C PRO A 213 65.29 4.36 26.59
N THR A 214 65.28 3.12 26.04
CA THR A 214 64.32 2.08 26.53
C THR A 214 64.65 0.57 26.33
N ALA A 215 65.49 -0.16 27.10
CA ALA A 215 65.26 -1.58 27.54
C ALA A 215 66.31 -2.70 27.24
N HIS A 216 67.39 -2.93 27.97
CA HIS A 216 67.69 -2.76 29.38
C HIS A 216 69.21 -2.89 29.51
N GLN A 217 69.77 -2.17 30.47
CA GLN A 217 71.21 -2.08 30.65
C GLN A 217 71.61 -2.51 32.06
N LEU A 218 70.67 -3.03 32.86
CA LEU A 218 70.89 -3.35 34.26
C LEU A 218 70.78 -4.86 34.51
N PHE A 219 71.81 -5.41 35.13
CA PHE A 219 71.88 -6.80 35.54
C PHE A 219 72.05 -6.88 37.05
N THR A 220 71.31 -7.78 37.72
CA THR A 220 71.48 -8.02 39.16
C THR A 220 72.22 -9.32 39.39
N LEU A 221 73.23 -9.31 40.25
CA LEU A 221 74.04 -10.46 40.63
C LEU A 221 73.96 -10.69 42.14
N ASP A 222 74.17 -11.95 42.55
CA ASP A 222 74.23 -12.34 43.96
C ASP A 222 75.66 -12.13 44.49
N GLY A 223 75.86 -11.07 45.28
CA GLY A 223 77.14 -10.69 45.85
C GLY A 223 77.60 -11.54 47.04
N THR A 224 76.78 -12.50 47.49
CA THR A 224 77.18 -13.50 48.49
C THR A 224 77.98 -14.65 47.89
N LYS A 225 78.04 -14.76 46.54
CA LYS A 225 78.71 -15.83 45.79
C LYS A 225 79.83 -15.28 44.93
N ASN A 226 80.76 -16.16 44.55
CA ASN A 226 81.80 -15.79 43.59
C ASN A 226 81.15 -15.58 42.20
N ASN A 227 81.46 -14.45 41.57
CA ASN A 227 80.96 -14.09 40.25
C ASN A 227 82.13 -13.87 39.29
N THR A 228 82.09 -14.48 38.11
CA THR A 228 83.01 -14.15 37.02
C THR A 228 82.24 -13.34 35.98
N VAL A 229 82.60 -12.07 35.82
CA VAL A 229 81.94 -11.16 34.88
C VAL A 229 82.62 -11.26 33.52
N THR A 230 81.85 -11.53 32.48
CA THR A 230 82.30 -11.47 31.09
C THR A 230 81.30 -10.64 30.28
N PHE A 231 81.81 -9.81 29.37
CA PHE A 231 80.99 -9.06 28.43
C PHE A 231 81.18 -9.67 27.04
N THR A 232 80.11 -10.20 26.45
CA THR A 232 80.11 -10.81 25.12
C THR A 232 79.10 -10.10 24.22
N GLY A 233 79.35 -10.11 22.90
CA GLY A 233 78.43 -9.50 21.93
C GLY A 233 78.35 -7.96 21.99
N LEU A 234 79.41 -7.29 22.44
CA LEU A 234 79.47 -5.82 22.43
C LEU A 234 79.51 -5.30 20.98
N PRO A 235 78.69 -4.31 20.61
CA PRO A 235 78.59 -3.83 19.23
C PRO A 235 79.75 -2.90 18.84
N GLU A 236 80.38 -3.15 17.69
CA GLU A 236 81.39 -2.25 17.11
C GLU A 236 80.74 -0.94 16.63
N GLY A 237 81.36 0.20 16.92
CA GLY A 237 80.89 1.53 16.48
C GLY A 237 79.62 2.04 17.16
N ARG A 238 79.19 1.42 18.27
CA ARG A 238 78.07 1.88 19.09
C ARG A 238 78.42 1.88 20.57
N ALA A 239 78.01 2.95 21.26
CA ALA A 239 78.22 3.07 22.70
C ALA A 239 77.01 2.52 23.49
N MET A 240 77.27 1.99 24.67
CA MET A 240 76.24 1.62 25.66
C MET A 240 76.77 1.72 27.09
N VAL A 241 75.87 1.99 28.04
CA VAL A 241 76.16 1.86 29.47
C VAL A 241 75.57 0.53 29.93
N ILE A 242 76.28 -0.17 30.81
CA ILE A 242 75.87 -1.42 31.44
C ILE A 242 75.99 -1.23 32.95
N ALA A 243 74.88 -1.32 33.66
CA ALA A 243 74.81 -1.31 35.11
C ALA A 243 74.78 -2.75 35.66
N LEU A 244 75.61 -3.03 36.66
CA LEU A 244 75.60 -4.28 37.42
C LEU A 244 75.24 -3.96 38.87
N VAL A 245 74.31 -4.71 39.46
CA VAL A 245 73.90 -4.55 40.86
C VAL A 245 74.17 -5.84 41.61
N PHE A 246 75.22 -5.87 42.42
CA PHE A 246 75.50 -6.98 43.31
C PHE A 246 74.70 -6.81 44.61
N LYS A 247 73.98 -7.85 45.05
CA LYS A 247 73.23 -7.85 46.32
C LYS A 247 73.97 -8.65 47.38
N GLY A 248 74.24 -8.05 48.54
CA GLY A 248 75.01 -8.70 49.60
C GLY A 248 76.53 -8.65 49.41
N LYS A 249 77.26 -9.08 50.46
CA LYS A 249 78.73 -9.22 50.48
C LYS A 249 79.14 -10.67 50.80
N GLY A 250 80.38 -11.02 50.49
CA GLY A 250 81.01 -12.29 50.89
C GLY A 250 81.60 -13.09 49.73
N GLY A 251 81.14 -12.83 48.50
CA GLY A 251 81.73 -13.40 47.30
C GLY A 251 82.88 -12.57 46.72
N THR A 252 83.69 -13.19 45.88
CA THR A 252 84.71 -12.50 45.06
C THR A 252 84.20 -12.24 43.65
N VAL A 253 84.49 -11.07 43.09
CA VAL A 253 84.18 -10.75 41.69
C VAL A 253 85.45 -10.78 40.85
N THR A 254 85.47 -11.64 39.83
CA THR A 254 86.53 -11.68 38.83
C THR A 254 86.09 -10.85 37.62
N TRP A 255 86.87 -9.83 37.29
CA TRP A 255 86.63 -8.93 36.16
C TRP A 255 87.48 -9.33 34.96
N PRO A 256 87.07 -9.01 33.72
CA PRO A 256 87.84 -9.36 32.54
C PRO A 256 89.01 -8.39 32.33
N ASP A 257 90.10 -8.88 31.74
CA ASP A 257 91.36 -8.13 31.58
C ASP A 257 91.22 -6.89 30.66
N ASN A 258 90.20 -6.86 29.80
CA ASN A 258 89.92 -5.75 28.89
C ASN A 258 89.06 -4.63 29.52
N LEU A 259 88.72 -4.72 30.80
CA LEU A 259 87.99 -3.69 31.54
C LEU A 259 88.96 -2.79 32.31
N SER A 260 88.94 -1.49 31.99
CA SER A 260 89.72 -0.47 32.71
C SER A 260 88.86 0.23 33.76
N TRP A 261 89.37 0.40 34.98
CA TRP A 261 88.66 1.11 36.05
C TRP A 261 89.04 2.58 36.12
N SER A 262 88.05 3.47 36.23
CA SER A 262 88.31 4.87 36.56
C SER A 262 89.07 4.94 37.88
N GLN A 263 90.21 5.64 37.90
CA GLN A 263 91.09 5.77 39.08
C GLN A 263 91.79 4.46 39.51
N ASN A 264 91.79 3.41 38.68
CA ASN A 264 92.39 2.09 38.94
C ASN A 264 91.83 1.35 40.17
N ASP A 265 90.69 1.77 40.71
CA ASP A 265 90.06 1.16 41.88
C ASP A 265 88.96 0.17 41.48
N VAL A 266 89.16 -1.11 41.81
CA VAL A 266 88.18 -2.17 41.57
C VAL A 266 87.06 -2.09 42.63
N PRO A 267 85.76 -2.15 42.25
CA PRO A 267 84.66 -2.09 43.20
C PRO A 267 84.70 -3.20 44.25
N LYS A 268 84.50 -2.82 45.52
CA LYS A 268 84.33 -3.76 46.63
C LYS A 268 82.85 -3.96 46.93
N LEU A 269 82.46 -5.21 47.23
CA LEU A 269 81.07 -5.53 47.54
C LEU A 269 80.67 -5.01 48.94
N ALA A 270 79.60 -4.22 49.00
CA ALA A 270 78.99 -3.69 50.23
C ALA A 270 77.93 -4.65 50.82
N GLU A 271 77.57 -4.44 52.10
CA GLU A 271 76.64 -5.30 52.85
C GLU A 271 75.26 -5.47 52.20
N THR A 272 74.72 -4.39 51.66
CA THR A 272 73.36 -4.33 51.11
C THR A 272 73.37 -4.46 49.60
N ARG A 273 73.99 -3.51 48.89
CA ARG A 273 74.16 -3.59 47.44
C ARG A 273 75.36 -2.79 46.93
N THR A 274 75.88 -3.22 45.80
CA THR A 274 76.96 -2.53 45.06
C THR A 274 76.50 -2.30 43.63
N VAL A 275 76.40 -1.03 43.21
CA VAL A 275 76.02 -0.66 41.84
C VAL A 275 77.27 -0.27 41.06
N VAL A 276 77.55 -0.97 39.98
CA VAL A 276 78.71 -0.75 39.11
C VAL A 276 78.20 -0.26 37.76
N SER A 277 78.74 0.83 37.24
CA SER A 277 78.44 1.31 35.89
C SER A 277 79.63 1.07 34.98
N ILE A 278 79.41 0.41 33.86
CA ILE A 278 80.39 0.08 32.84
C ILE A 278 79.97 0.82 31.57
N LEU A 279 80.89 1.57 30.98
CA LEU A 279 80.72 2.18 29.67
C LEU A 279 81.43 1.33 28.62
N TRP A 280 80.72 1.01 27.56
CA TRP A 280 81.28 0.60 26.27
C TRP A 280 81.13 1.77 25.31
N ASP A 281 82.22 2.25 24.72
CA ASP A 281 82.20 3.39 23.78
C ASP A 281 82.18 2.96 22.30
N GLY A 282 82.17 1.65 22.03
CA GLY A 282 82.32 1.09 20.69
C GLY A 282 83.65 0.39 20.48
N GLU A 283 84.64 0.60 21.36
CA GLU A 283 85.99 0.04 21.27
C GLU A 283 86.55 -0.44 22.62
N THR A 284 86.27 0.26 23.72
CA THR A 284 86.84 0.02 25.04
C THR A 284 85.78 -0.10 26.14
N LEU A 285 86.10 -0.89 27.17
CA LEU A 285 85.30 -1.02 28.38
C LEU A 285 85.91 -0.19 29.51
N THR A 286 85.15 0.76 30.04
CA THR A 286 85.53 1.57 31.19
C THR A 286 84.53 1.42 32.33
N GLY A 287 84.98 0.95 33.49
CA GLY A 287 84.17 0.82 34.71
C GLY A 287 84.34 2.03 35.62
N THR A 288 83.25 2.45 36.27
CA THR A 288 83.26 3.50 37.30
C THR A 288 82.72 2.94 38.62
N THR A 289 83.35 3.34 39.73
CA THR A 289 83.04 2.84 41.08
C THR A 289 81.79 3.47 41.69
N ALA A 290 81.22 2.68 42.60
CA ALA A 290 79.83 2.58 42.99
C ALA A 290 79.31 3.68 43.94
N LEU A 291 78.02 4.00 43.80
CA LEU A 291 77.21 4.40 44.94
C LEU A 291 77.08 3.18 45.87
N THR A 292 77.93 3.08 46.90
CA THR A 292 77.77 2.09 47.97
C THR A 292 76.66 2.57 48.91
N VAL A 293 75.57 1.79 49.02
CA VAL A 293 74.46 2.05 49.95
C VAL A 293 74.22 0.84 50.83
#